data_AF-A0AAV5NKS2-F1
#
_entry.id   AF-A0AAV5NKS2-F1
#
_cell.length_a   1.000
_cell.length_b   1.000
_cell.length_c   1.000
_cell.angle_alpha   90.00
_cell.angle_beta   90.00
_cell.angle_gamma   90.00
#
_symmetry.space_group_name_H-M   'P 1'
#
loop_
_entity.id
_entity.type
_entity.pdbx_description
1 polymer ?
#
loop_
_entity_poly.entity_id
_entity_poly.type
_entity_poly.pdbx_seq_one_letter_code
_entity_poly.pdbx_strand_id
1 'polypeptide(L)' 'MNKDQFDTYQQGYNAYLDGADETSNPYNGLSSELWSDGWQDAEEDEQRFV' A
#
# COMPACT_ATOMS: atom_id res chain seq x y z
N MET A 1 -2.27 15.00 -3.41
CA MET A 1 -1.33 14.12 -2.70
C MET A 1 0.05 14.74 -2.73
N ASN A 2 0.74 14.79 -1.59
CA ASN A 2 2.08 15.34 -1.45
C ASN A 2 3.11 14.27 -1.82
N LYS A 3 4.39 14.63 -2.03
CA LYS A 3 5.44 13.64 -2.30
C LYS A 3 5.53 12.56 -1.22
N ASP A 4 5.56 12.94 0.06
CA ASP A 4 5.68 11.98 1.16
C ASP A 4 4.45 11.06 1.28
N GLN A 5 3.26 11.57 0.95
CA GLN A 5 2.05 10.77 0.92
C GLN A 5 2.10 9.76 -0.22
N PHE A 6 2.49 10.20 -1.41
CA PHE A 6 2.65 9.33 -2.58
C PHE A 6 3.71 8.26 -2.33
N ASP A 7 4.85 8.64 -1.73
CA ASP A 7 5.91 7.70 -1.38
C ASP A 7 5.43 6.67 -0.32
N THR A 8 4.54 7.05 0.60
CA THR A 8 3.94 6.13 1.59
C THR A 8 2.97 5.15 0.94
N TYR A 9 2.10 5.66 0.06
CA TYR A 9 1.19 4.83 -0.74
C TYR A 9 1.94 3.84 -1.63
N GLN A 10 2.97 4.31 -2.36
CA GLN A 10 3.78 3.48 -3.24
C GLN A 10 4.51 2.38 -2.47
N GLN A 11 4.91 2.64 -1.21
CA GLN A 11 5.49 1.61 -0.36
C GLN A 11 4.49 0.50 -0.02
N GLY A 12 3.22 0.83 0.21
CA GLY A 12 2.16 -0.16 0.43
C GLY A 12 1.88 -1.01 -0.80
N TYR A 13 1.77 -0.34 -1.95
CA TYR A 13 1.58 -0.99 -3.24
C TYR A 13 2.71 -2.00 -3.54
N ASN A 14 3.97 -1.58 -3.38
CA ASN A 14 5.11 -2.46 -3.59
C ASN A 14 5.18 -3.59 -2.54
N ALA A 15 4.76 -3.34 -1.30
CA ALA A 15 4.77 -4.36 -0.26
C ALA A 15 3.84 -5.53 -0.60
N TYR A 16 2.66 -5.26 -1.16
CA TYR A 16 1.79 -6.30 -1.69
C TYR A 16 2.48 -7.12 -2.78
N LEU A 17 3.07 -6.45 -3.78
CA LEU A 17 3.77 -7.10 -4.89
C LEU A 17 4.98 -7.94 -4.43
N ASP A 18 5.61 -7.56 -3.32
CA ASP A 18 6.69 -8.30 -2.67
C ASP A 18 6.17 -9.47 -1.80
N GLY A 19 4.86 -9.63 -1.68
CA GLY A 19 4.18 -10.69 -0.91
C GLY A 19 4.08 -10.42 0.59
N ALA A 20 4.21 -9.16 1.01
CA ALA A 20 4.00 -8.77 2.39
C ALA A 20 2.50 -8.69 2.72
N ASP A 21 2.14 -9.03 3.95
CA ASP A 21 0.77 -8.92 4.47
C ASP A 21 0.44 -7.47 4.85
N GLU A 22 -0.81 -7.04 4.71
CA GLU A 22 -1.26 -5.69 5.07
C GLU A 22 -0.92 -5.34 6.54
N THR A 23 -0.95 -6.31 7.44
CA THR A 23 -0.59 -6.13 8.86
C THR A 23 0.89 -5.81 9.10
N SER A 24 1.73 -5.90 8.06
CA SER A 24 3.13 -5.48 8.08
C SER A 24 3.31 -3.97 7.95
N ASN A 25 2.22 -3.21 7.82
CA ASN A 25 2.23 -1.76 7.77
C ASN A 25 2.99 -1.16 8.98
N PRO A 26 4.14 -0.47 8.76
CA PRO A 26 4.95 0.06 9.85
C PRO A 26 4.44 1.42 10.38
N TYR A 27 3.45 2.00 9.72
CA TYR A 27 2.99 3.35 9.98
C TYR A 27 1.81 3.38 10.95
N ASN A 28 1.52 4.59 11.46
CA ASN A 28 0.34 4.86 12.30
C ASN A 28 -0.36 6.14 11.81
N GLY A 29 -1.65 6.28 12.11
CA GLY A 29 -2.46 7.44 11.71
C GLY A 29 -2.59 7.55 10.18
N LEU A 30 -2.57 8.78 9.65
CA LEU A 30 -2.80 9.05 8.22
C LEU A 30 -1.82 8.31 7.29
N SER A 31 -0.57 8.11 7.71
CA SER A 31 0.41 7.35 6.92
C SER A 31 0.09 5.86 6.88
N SER A 32 -0.56 5.32 7.92
CA SER A 32 -1.02 3.92 7.92
C SER A 32 -2.15 3.75 6.90
N GLU A 33 -3.14 4.64 6.93
CA GLU A 33 -4.25 4.64 5.97
C GLU A 33 -3.72 4.69 4.53
N LEU A 34 -2.82 5.62 4.22
CA LEU A 34 -2.24 5.76 2.88
C LEU A 34 -1.45 4.53 2.42
N TRP A 35 -0.71 3.89 3.32
CA TRP A 35 0.04 2.67 3.00
C TRP A 35 -0.93 1.50 2.75
N SER A 36 -1.96 1.35 3.58
CA SER A 36 -3.01 0.34 3.40
C SER A 36 -3.79 0.54 2.11
N ASP A 37 -4.13 1.79 1.75
CA ASP A 37 -4.77 2.12 0.48
C ASP A 37 -3.93 1.62 -0.71
N GLY A 38 -2.61 1.85 -0.68
CA GLY A 38 -1.71 1.39 -1.74
C GLY A 38 -1.60 -0.13 -1.80
N TRP A 39 -1.57 -0.81 -0.66
CA TRP A 39 -1.55 -2.27 -0.59
C TRP A 39 -2.84 -2.87 -1.16
N GLN A 40 -4.00 -2.32 -0.81
CA GLN A 40 -5.30 -2.77 -1.30
C GLN A 40 -5.47 -2.50 -2.80
N ASP A 41 -5.04 -1.34 -3.30
CA ASP A 41 -5.06 -1.06 -4.73
C ASP A 41 -4.21 -2.07 -5.52
N ALA A 42 -3.04 -2.47 -5.00
CA ALA A 42 -2.21 -3.51 -5.62
C ALA A 42 -2.88 -4.88 -5.61
N GLU A 43 -3.59 -5.21 -4.52
CA GLU A 43 -4.38 -6.44 -4.42
C GLU A 43 -5.52 -6.47 -5.44
N GLU A 44 -6.28 -5.38 -5.54
CA GLU A 44 -7.35 -5.24 -6.53
C GLU A 44 -6.83 -5.31 -7.97
N ASP A 45 -5.68 -4.67 -8.24
CA ASP A 45 -5.02 -4.72 -9.53
C ASP A 45 -4.60 -6.15 -9.88
N GLU A 46 -3.94 -6.88 -8.97
CA GLU A 46 -3.58 -8.28 -9.20
C GLU A 46 -4.83 -9.12 -9.48
N GLN A 47 -5.87 -9.01 -8.64
CA GLN A 47 -7.14 -9.72 -8.80
C GLN A 47 -7.85 -9.42 -10.14
N ARG A 48 -7.63 -8.23 -10.72
CA ARG A 48 -8.22 -7.83 -12.00
C ARG A 48 -7.55 -8.49 -13.22
N PHE A 49 -6.32 -9.01 -13.06
CA PHE A 49 -5.57 -9.67 -14.12
C PHE A 49 -5.48 -11.20 -13.98
N VAL A 50 -6.12 -11.79 -12.97
CA VAL A 50 -6.31 -13.26 -12.79
C VAL A 50 -7.68 -13.72 -13.29
#